data_AF-A0A1M5QVB9-F1
#
_entry.id   AF-A0A1M5QVB9-F1
#
_cell.length_a   1.000
_cell.length_b   1.000
_cell.length_c   1.000
_cell.angle_alpha   90.00
_cell.angle_beta   90.00
_cell.angle_gamma   90.00
#
_symmetry.space_group_name_H-M   'P 1'
#
loop_
_entity.id
_entity.type
_entity.pdbx_description
1 polymer ?
#
loop_
_entity_poly.entity_id
_entity_poly.type
_entity_poly.pdbx_seq_one_letter_code
_entity_poly.pdbx_strand_id
1 'polypeptide(L)' 'MLSKINENMTLKEIMDMDDKLFQEISKLGFDICCAKMKTLKDSCLDKGLNVQEVLNRLNEIVEEINYIEKIIAENE' A
#
# COMPACT_ATOMS: atom_id res chain seq x y z
N MET A 1 9.15 11.33 2.68
CA MET A 1 9.30 10.31 1.62
C MET A 1 9.13 8.92 2.18
N LEU A 2 8.15 8.21 1.64
CA LEU A 2 7.77 6.85 1.97
C LEU A 2 8.70 5.83 1.29
N SER A 3 8.96 4.72 1.98
CA SER A 3 9.72 3.59 1.43
C SER A 3 8.88 2.76 0.46
N LYS A 4 9.56 2.04 -0.45
CA LYS A 4 8.91 1.10 -1.37
C LYS A 4 8.25 -0.05 -0.59
N ILE A 5 7.03 -0.39 -0.96
CA ILE A 5 6.26 -1.50 -0.39
C ILE A 5 6.79 -2.82 -0.97
N ASN A 6 6.83 -3.86 -0.14
CA ASN A 6 7.13 -5.23 -0.55
C ASN A 6 6.04 -6.20 -0.10
N GLU A 7 6.01 -7.40 -0.69
CA GLU A 7 4.95 -8.39 -0.47
C GLU A 7 4.89 -8.98 0.95
N ASN A 8 5.96 -8.84 1.73
CA ASN A 8 6.06 -9.37 3.10
C ASN A 8 5.58 -8.36 4.16
N MET A 9 5.33 -7.10 3.77
CA MET A 9 4.72 -6.13 4.67
C MET A 9 3.28 -6.51 4.97
N THR A 10 2.86 -6.27 6.21
CA THR A 10 1.47 -6.47 6.62
C THR A 10 0.57 -5.39 6.04
N LEU A 11 -0.72 -5.72 5.86
CA LEU A 11 -1.69 -4.71 5.42
C LEU A 11 -1.71 -3.51 6.37
N LYS A 12 -1.58 -3.74 7.68
CA LYS A 12 -1.48 -2.68 8.69
C LYS A 12 -0.29 -1.76 8.45
N GLU A 13 0.91 -2.31 8.25
CA GLU A 13 2.10 -1.50 8.00
C GLU A 13 1.93 -0.64 6.75
N ILE A 14 1.34 -1.19 5.68
CA ILE A 14 1.09 -0.44 4.44
C ILE A 14 0.05 0.67 4.65
N MET A 15 -1.04 0.36 5.35
CA MET A 15 -2.11 1.31 5.64
C MET A 15 -1.66 2.45 6.55
N ASP A 16 -0.76 2.17 7.50
CA ASP A 16 -0.23 3.15 8.45
C ASP A 16 0.77 4.12 7.79
N MET A 17 1.22 3.85 6.55
CA MET A 17 2.17 4.72 5.84
C MET A 17 1.53 6.01 5.32
N ASP A 18 0.32 5.95 4.76
CA ASP A 18 -0.39 7.09 4.18
C ASP A 18 -1.88 6.81 3.98
N ASP A 19 -2.71 7.83 4.11
CA ASP A 19 -4.17 7.73 3.91
C ASP A 19 -4.54 7.24 2.51
N LYS A 20 -3.80 7.61 1.46
CA LYS A 20 -4.07 7.10 0.09
C LYS A 20 -3.83 5.60 -0.01
N LEU A 21 -2.82 5.08 0.67
CA LEU A 21 -2.54 3.64 0.73
C LEU A 21 -3.63 2.91 1.50
N PHE A 22 -4.10 3.48 2.62
CA PHE A 22 -5.27 2.97 3.34
C PHE A 22 -6.51 2.88 2.43
N GLN A 23 -6.80 3.94 1.67
CA GLN A 23 -7.94 3.97 0.76
C GLN A 23 -7.81 2.92 -0.35
N GLU A 24 -6.62 2.73 -0.92
CA GLU A 24 -6.42 1.73 -1.96
C GLU A 24 -6.56 0.31 -1.44
N ILE A 25 -5.94 -0.01 -0.30
CA ILE A 25 -6.07 -1.32 0.38
C ILE A 25 -7.55 -1.63 0.67
N SER A 26 -8.32 -0.62 1.10
CA SER A 26 -9.75 -0.76 1.40
C SER A 26 -10.61 -1.10 0.17
N LYS A 27 -10.18 -0.69 -1.04
CA LYS A 27 -10.89 -1.02 -2.30
C LYS A 27 -10.62 -2.44 -2.79
N LEU A 28 -9.52 -3.06 -2.36
CA LEU A 28 -9.15 -4.42 -2.76
C LEU A 28 -10.01 -5.49 -2.08
N GLY A 29 -10.91 -5.09 -1.16
CA GLY A 29 -11.88 -5.98 -0.54
C GLY A 29 -11.25 -6.96 0.45
N PHE A 30 -10.05 -6.66 0.97
CA PHE A 30 -9.46 -7.38 2.08
C PHE A 30 -10.34 -7.24 3.33
N ASP A 31 -10.45 -8.32 4.12
CA ASP A 31 -11.07 -8.22 5.44
C ASP A 31 -10.08 -7.56 6.40
N ILE A 32 -10.03 -6.24 6.38
CA ILE A 32 -9.05 -5.44 7.13
C ILE A 32 -9.19 -5.65 8.65
N CYS A 33 -10.38 -5.98 9.15
CA CYS A 33 -10.59 -6.22 10.57
C CYS A 33 -9.83 -7.47 11.05
N CYS A 34 -9.83 -8.53 10.24
CA CYS A 34 -9.26 -9.83 10.58
C CYS A 34 -7.85 -10.07 9.98
N ALA A 35 -7.58 -9.48 8.82
CA ALA A 35 -6.38 -9.74 8.02
C ALA A 35 -5.30 -8.65 8.14
N LYS A 36 -5.50 -7.59 8.94
CA LYS A 36 -4.51 -6.49 9.03
C LYS A 36 -3.08 -6.93 9.38
N MET A 37 -2.95 -8.03 10.15
CA MET A 37 -1.65 -8.59 10.55
C MET A 37 -1.10 -9.61 9.54
N LYS A 38 -1.87 -9.96 8.50
CA LYS A 38 -1.39 -10.80 7.41
C LYS A 38 -0.55 -9.96 6.45
N THR A 39 0.40 -10.62 5.81
CA THR A 39 1.18 -10.00 4.74
C THR A 39 0.28 -9.65 3.55
N LEU A 40 0.73 -8.71 2.73
CA LEU A 40 0.08 -8.41 1.46
C LEU A 40 -0.02 -9.66 0.59
N LYS A 41 1.04 -10.47 0.55
CA LYS A 41 1.09 -11.74 -0.18
C LYS A 41 -0.01 -12.70 0.26
N ASP A 42 -0.12 -12.97 1.56
CA ASP A 42 -1.10 -13.90 2.10
C ASP A 42 -2.53 -13.39 1.86
N SER A 43 -2.75 -12.09 2.04
CA SER A 43 -4.06 -11.47 1.84
C SER A 43 -4.50 -11.54 0.38
N CYS A 44 -3.58 -11.32 -0.56
CA CYS A 44 -3.83 -11.48 -1.98
C CYS A 44 -4.12 -12.95 -2.33
N LEU A 45 -3.35 -13.91 -1.80
CA LEU A 45 -3.58 -15.33 -2.00
C LEU A 45 -4.99 -15.75 -1.51
N ASP A 46 -5.38 -15.32 -0.31
CA ASP A 46 -6.70 -15.62 0.27
C ASP A 46 -7.86 -15.08 -0.59
N LYS A 47 -7.63 -13.96 -1.30
CA LYS A 47 -8.63 -13.31 -2.16
C LYS A 47 -8.53 -13.72 -3.63
N GLY A 48 -7.51 -14.50 -4.02
CA GLY A 48 -7.23 -14.82 -5.41
C GLY A 48 -6.78 -13.62 -6.25
N LEU A 49 -6.15 -12.63 -5.63
CA LEU A 49 -5.57 -11.46 -6.32
C LEU A 49 -4.11 -11.71 -6.72
N ASN A 50 -3.69 -11.10 -7.83
CA ASN A 50 -2.30 -11.13 -8.24
C ASN A 50 -1.46 -10.19 -7.37
N VAL A 51 -0.61 -10.77 -6.53
CA VAL A 51 0.28 -10.03 -5.62
C VAL A 51 1.12 -8.99 -6.36
N GLN A 52 1.64 -9.31 -7.55
CA GLN A 52 2.51 -8.41 -8.30
C GLN A 52 1.75 -7.20 -8.86
N GLU A 53 0.52 -7.39 -9.34
CA GLU A 53 -0.32 -6.29 -9.80
C GLU A 53 -0.68 -5.34 -8.66
N VAL A 54 -1.08 -5.90 -7.50
CA VAL A 54 -1.36 -5.11 -6.30
C VAL A 54 -0.11 -4.38 -5.81
N LEU A 55 1.05 -5.05 -5.81
CA LEU A 55 2.31 -4.47 -5.37
C LEU A 55 2.76 -3.32 -6.29
N ASN A 56 2.62 -3.47 -7.60
CA ASN A 56 2.91 -2.41 -8.56
C ASN A 56 2.01 -1.20 -8.32
N ARG A 57 0.70 -1.44 -8.18
CA ARG A 57 -0.28 -0.39 -7.93
C ARG A 57 0.00 0.41 -6.65
N LEU A 58 0.31 -0.27 -5.56
CA LEU A 58 0.63 0.40 -4.28
C LEU A 58 1.93 1.20 -4.38
N ASN A 59 2.92 0.70 -5.12
CA ASN A 59 4.19 1.41 -5.30
C ASN A 59 4.08 2.61 -6.25
N GLU A 60 3.21 2.58 -7.26
CA GLU A 60 2.86 3.78 -8.05
C GLU A 60 2.31 4.89 -7.14
N ILE A 61 1.42 4.55 -6.20
CA ILE A 61 0.88 5.52 -5.24
C ILE A 61 1.99 6.09 -4.34
N VAL A 62 2.92 5.25 -3.88
CA VAL A 62 4.09 5.70 -3.10
C VAL A 62 4.94 6.69 -3.91
N GLU A 63 5.18 6.41 -5.19
CA GLU A 63 5.92 7.30 -6.08
C GLU A 63 5.19 8.63 -6.29
N GLU A 64 3.87 8.62 -6.46
CA GLU A 64 3.05 9.83 -6.54
C GLU A 64 3.14 10.68 -5.27
N ILE A 65 3.03 10.06 -4.08
CA ILE A 65 3.14 10.75 -2.79
C ILE A 65 4.52 11.41 -2.67
N ASN A 66 5.59 10.63 -2.91
CA ASN A 66 6.95 11.13 -2.83
C ASN A 66 7.23 12.25 -3.82
N TYR A 67 6.65 12.19 -5.02
CA TYR A 67 6.77 13.25 -6.02
C TYR A 67 6.08 14.54 -5.56
N ILE A 68 4.86 14.45 -5.02
CA ILE A 68 4.13 15.61 -4.49
C ILE A 68 4.90 16.24 -3.32
N GLU A 69 5.37 15.43 -2.36
CA GLU A 69 6.17 15.91 -1.22
C GLU A 69 7.44 16.64 -1.70
N LYS A 70 8.11 16.09 -2.71
CA LYS A 70 9.30 16.71 -3.30
C LYS A 70 8.99 18.07 -3.92
N ILE A 71 7.90 18.18 -4.69
CA ILE A 71 7.49 19.46 -5.28
C ILE A 71 7.20 20.49 -4.18
N ILE A 72 6.50 20.10 -3.12
CA ILE A 72 6.19 21.00 -2.00
C ILE A 72 7.48 21.50 -1.35
N ALA A 73 8.40 20.60 -1.02
CA ALA A 73 9.68 20.94 -0.40
C ALA A 73 10.59 21.82 -1.27
N GLU A 74 10.47 21.75 -2.61
CA GLU A 74 11.20 22.62 -3.54
C GLU A 74 10.59 24.02 -3.69
N ASN A 75 9.34 24.23 -3.25
CA ASN A 75 8.61 25.50 -3.34
C ASN A 75 8.42 26.21 -1.99
N GLU A 76 8.99 25.66 -0.90
CA GLU A 76 9.11 26.29 0.43
C GLU A 76 10.50 26.90 0.65
#